data_AF-A0A1V4A6Z1-F1
#
_entry.id   AF-A0A1V4A6Z1-F1
#
_cell.length_a   1.000
_cell.length_b   1.000
_cell.length_c   1.000
_cell.angle_alpha   90.00
_cell.angle_beta   90.00
_cell.angle_gamma   90.00
#
_symmetry.space_group_name_H-M   'P 1'
#
loop_
_entity.id
_entity.type
_entity.pdbx_description
1 polymer ?
#
loop_
_entity_poly.entity_id
_entity_poly.type
_entity_poly.pdbx_seq_one_letter_code
_entity_poly.pdbx_strand_id
1 'polypeptide(L)' 'MSCITVPPEGLGATIAWCSRNLGFTAEQRFESPRHEFVFLAAGEVEIELLAGASNRGGVTADR' A
#
# COMPACT_ATOMS: atom_id res chain seq x y z
N MET A 1 2.13 -12.02 -8.33
CA MET A 1 1.60 -10.70 -7.95
C MET A 1 1.33 -10.72 -6.46
N SER A 2 2.00 -9.87 -5.70
CA SER A 2 1.90 -9.84 -4.23
C SER A 2 1.20 -8.55 -3.82
N CYS A 3 0.16 -8.66 -3.00
CA CYS A 3 -0.58 -7.54 -2.44
C CYS A 3 -0.10 -7.27 -1.00
N ILE A 4 0.21 -6.00 -0.72
CA ILE A 4 0.64 -5.52 0.59
C ILE A 4 -0.44 -4.58 1.12
N THR A 5 -1.07 -4.98 2.22
CA THR A 5 -2.03 -4.12 2.91
C THR A 5 -1.31 -3.10 3.76
N VAL A 6 -1.65 -1.82 3.60
CA VAL A 6 -1.09 -0.71 4.36
C VAL A 6 -2.20 0.08 5.06
N PRO A 7 -1.95 0.73 6.20
CA PRO A 7 -2.88 1.70 6.76
C PRO A 7 -3.13 2.84 5.76
N PRO A 8 -4.36 3.37 5.63
CA PRO A 8 -4.67 4.50 4.76
C PRO A 8 -3.79 5.72 5.02
N GLU A 9 -3.53 6.04 6.28
CA GLU A 9 -2.65 7.13 6.69
C GLU A 9 -1.18 6.93 6.25
N GLY A 10 -0.78 5.68 6.03
CA GLY A 10 0.57 5.30 5.65
C GLY A 10 0.77 5.16 4.15
N LEU A 11 -0.29 5.06 3.35
CA LEU A 11 -0.20 4.71 1.93
C LEU A 11 0.70 5.66 1.14
N GLY A 12 0.49 6.98 1.29
CA GLY A 12 1.31 7.99 0.60
C GLY A 12 2.79 7.93 1.00
N ALA A 13 3.07 7.69 2.29
CA ALA A 13 4.44 7.55 2.79
C ALA A 13 5.11 6.28 2.25
N THR A 14 4.38 5.17 2.20
CA THR A 14 4.86 3.91 1.63
C THR A 14 5.18 4.05 0.15
N ILE A 15 4.29 4.65 -0.65
CA ILE A 15 4.54 4.91 -2.07
C ILE A 15 5.82 5.74 -2.24
N ALA A 16 5.94 6.86 -1.50
CA ALA A 16 7.11 7.71 -1.58
C ALA A 16 8.40 6.99 -1.17
N TRP A 17 8.34 6.12 -0.16
CA TRP A 17 9.48 5.32 0.27
C TRP A 17 9.87 4.28 -0.79
N CYS A 18 8.91 3.55 -1.37
CA CYS A 18 9.15 2.59 -2.45
C CYS A 18 9.77 3.28 -3.68
N SER A 19 9.26 4.44 -4.07
CA SER A 19 9.83 5.18 -5.19
C SER A 19 11.26 5.65 -4.93
N ARG A 20 11.54 6.18 -3.73
CA ARG A 20 12.86 6.73 -3.40
C ARG A 20 13.93 5.66 -3.18
N ASN A 21 13.57 4.54 -2.55
CA ASN A 21 14.55 3.56 -2.08
C ASN A 21 14.64 2.33 -2.99
N LEU A 22 13.56 1.98 -3.69
CA LEU A 22 13.47 0.74 -4.46
C LEU A 22 13.25 1.01 -5.96
N GLY A 23 13.10 2.27 -6.38
CA GLY A 23 12.94 2.65 -7.79
C GLY A 23 11.56 2.35 -8.37
N PHE A 24 10.56 2.08 -7.52
CA PHE A 24 9.20 1.84 -7.98
C PHE A 24 8.51 3.11 -8.48
N THR A 25 7.74 2.99 -9.56
CA THR A 25 6.85 4.05 -10.05
C THR A 25 5.40 3.64 -9.88
N ALA A 26 4.56 4.58 -9.46
CA ALA A 26 3.12 4.36 -9.40
C ALA A 26 2.53 4.45 -10.81
N GLU A 27 1.95 3.36 -11.29
CA GLU A 27 1.38 3.28 -12.64
C GLU A 27 -0.14 3.52 -12.65
N GLN A 28 -0.84 2.94 -11.67
CA GLN A 28 -2.30 3.01 -11.59
C GLN A 28 -2.75 3.18 -10.15
N ARG A 29 -3.76 4.03 -9.95
CA ARG A 29 -4.37 4.31 -8.65
C ARG A 29 -5.88 4.23 -8.78
N PHE A 30 -6.50 3.45 -7.91
CA PHE A 30 -7.95 3.29 -7.84
C PHE A 30 -8.42 3.69 -6.45
N GLU A 31 -9.38 4.59 -6.40
CA GLU A 31 -9.98 5.05 -5.16
C GLU A 31 -11.43 4.58 -5.08
N SER A 32 -11.79 4.00 -3.93
CA SER A 32 -13.16 3.64 -3.57
C SER A 32 -13.46 4.19 -2.17
N PRO A 33 -14.74 4.29 -1.76
CA PRO A 33 -15.11 4.88 -0.48
C PRO A 33 -14.50 4.21 0.76
N ARG A 34 -13.98 2.98 0.63
CA ARG A 34 -13.38 2.22 1.75
C ARG A 34 -11.96 1.74 1.50
N HIS A 35 -11.48 1.85 0.27
CA HIS A 35 -10.18 1.31 -0.12
C HIS A 35 -9.52 2.18 -1.18
N GLU A 36 -8.21 2.35 -1.08
CA GLU A 36 -7.36 2.89 -2.13
C GLU A 36 -6.37 1.80 -2.56
N PHE A 37 -6.24 1.59 -3.87
CA PHE A 37 -5.34 0.62 -4.47
C PHE A 37 -4.32 1.36 -5.32
N VAL A 38 -3.04 1.01 -5.20
CA VAL A 38 -1.97 1.56 -6.02
C VAL A 38 -1.07 0.45 -6.54
N PHE A 39 -0.90 0.42 -7.85
CA PHE A 39 0.04 -0.46 -8.54
C PHE A 39 1.39 0.24 -8.65
N LEU A 40 2.44 -0.42 -8.14
CA LEU A 40 3.81 0.03 -8.26
C LEU A 40 4.61 -0.95 -9.13
N ALA A 41 5.33 -0.43 -10.12
CA ALA A 41 6.20 -1.20 -11.00
C ALA A 41 7.67 -0.77 -10.91
N ALA A 42 8.60 -1.73 -11.00
CA ALA A 42 10.04 -1.51 -11.12
C ALA A 42 10.64 -2.59 -12.04
N GLY A 43 10.80 -2.27 -13.34
CA GLY A 43 11.18 -3.24 -14.35
C GLY A 43 10.09 -4.33 -14.48
N GLU A 44 10.48 -5.59 -14.29
CA GLU A 44 9.58 -6.75 -14.38
C GLU A 44 8.85 -7.05 -13.05
N VAL A 45 9.10 -6.27 -11.99
CA VAL A 45 8.49 -6.47 -10.66
C VAL A 45 7.30 -5.55 -10.49
N GLU A 46 6.15 -6.14 -10.19
CA GLU A 46 4.91 -5.44 -9.86
C GLU A 46 4.45 -5.79 -8.44
N ILE A 47 4.09 -4.78 -7.67
CA ILE A 47 3.46 -4.92 -6.36
C ILE A 47 2.18 -4.10 -6.29
N GLU A 48 1.19 -4.65 -5.59
CA GLU A 48 -0.07 -3.98 -5.31
C GLU A 48 -0.07 -3.48 -3.87
N LEU A 49 -0.33 -2.20 -3.66
CA LEU A 49 -0.57 -1.61 -2.35
C LEU A 49 -2.07 -1.42 -2.16
N LEU A 50 -2.62 -2.03 -1.11
CA LEU A 50 -4.01 -1.87 -0.71
C LEU A 50 -4.09 -1.11 0.60
N ALA A 51 -4.60 0.12 0.57
CA ALA A 51 -5.07 0.80 1.77
C ALA A 51 -6.54 0.47 2.03
N GLY A 52 -6.79 -0.41 2.99
CA GLY A 52 -8.14 -0.65 3.51
C GLY A 52 -8.43 0.22 4.72
N ALA A 53 -9.71 0.54 4.98
CA ALA A 53 -10.14 1.33 6.13
C ALA A 53 -9.36 0.98 7.41
N SER A 54 -8.76 1.99 8.08
CA SER A 54 -7.95 1.79 9.28
C SER A 54 -8.78 1.01 10.29
N ASN A 55 -8.40 -0.25 10.56
CA ASN A 55 -8.95 -0.96 11.70
C ASN A 55 -8.25 -0.41 12.96
N ARG A 56 -8.65 0.79 13.40
CA ARG A 56 -8.28 1.29 14.72
C ARG A 56 -9.06 0.46 15.75
N GLY A 57 -8.62 -0.77 16.01
CA GLY A 57 -9.29 -1.66 16.95
C GLY A 57 -8.63 -3.03 17.03
N GLY A 58 -7.86 -3.25 18.09
CA GLY A 58 -7.48 -4.59 18.54
C GLY A 58 -5.98 -4.88 18.55
N VAL A 59 -5.23 -4.25 19.47
CA VAL A 59 -4.18 -5.01 20.15
C VAL A 59 -4.92 -6.09 20.94
N THR A 60 -4.87 -7.34 20.48
CA THR A 60 -4.89 -8.48 21.38
C THR A 60 -3.47 -9.01 21.37
N ALA A 61 -2.69 -8.59 22.37
CA ALA A 61 -1.51 -9.32 22.78
C ALA A 61 -2.02 -10.67 23.30
N ASP A 62 -1.86 -11.71 22.50
CA ASP A 62 -1.95 -13.08 23.00
C ASP A 62 -0.68 -13.37 23.79
N ARG A 63 -0.86 -13.78 25.05
CA ARG A 63 0.18 -14.08 26.03
C ARG A 63 0.34 -15.59 26.16
#